data_AF-A0A7V1ILT1-F1
#
_entry.id   AF-A0A7V1ILT1-F1
#
_cell.length_a   1.000
_cell.length_b   1.000
_cell.length_c   1.000
_cell.angle_alpha   90.00
_cell.angle_beta   90.00
_cell.angle_gamma   90.00
#
_symmetry.space_group_name_H-M   'P 1'
#
loop_
_entity.id
_entity.type
_entity.pdbx_description
1 polymer ?
#
loop_
_entity_poly.entity_id
_entity_poly.type
_entity_poly.pdbx_seq_one_letter_code
_entity_poly.pdbx_strand_id
1 'polypeptide(L)'
;MKRKMSPGKHLDGALQALLEATEALHEGVTGGIGESDLDGLFERRKRAFEDLRRRVGEGGEPGPGGRARLVRIRSLDREILELGAALVSQVRGQRQALQRRRSAVQAHTTRDRSEPRLVTMKA
;
A
#
# COMPACT_ATOMS: atom_id res chain seq x y z
N MET A 1 6.19 -13.01 -50.88
CA MET A 1 4.93 -13.02 -50.11
C MET A 1 5.06 -12.09 -48.90
N LYS A 2 4.40 -10.92 -48.92
CA LYS A 2 4.42 -9.96 -47.82
C LYS A 2 3.52 -10.50 -46.70
N ARG A 3 4.07 -10.85 -45.54
CA ARG A 3 3.25 -11.19 -44.36
C ARG A 3 2.45 -9.94 -44.01
N LYS A 4 1.13 -9.99 -44.22
CA LYS A 4 0.21 -9.00 -43.66
C LYS A 4 0.36 -9.11 -42.15
N MET A 5 1.11 -8.20 -41.53
CA MET A 5 1.01 -7.98 -40.10
C MET A 5 -0.43 -7.56 -39.87
N SER A 6 -1.23 -8.47 -39.29
CA SER A 6 -2.47 -8.06 -38.63
C SER A 6 -2.11 -6.87 -37.74
N PRO A 7 -2.87 -5.75 -37.73
CA PRO A 7 -2.61 -4.68 -36.80
C PRO A 7 -2.73 -5.28 -35.41
N GLY A 8 -1.58 -5.60 -34.81
CA GLY A 8 -1.52 -6.33 -33.56
C GLY A 8 -2.32 -5.53 -32.54
N LYS A 9 -3.14 -6.21 -31.74
CA LYS A 9 -3.81 -5.60 -30.59
C LYS A 9 -2.72 -5.18 -29.60
N HIS A 10 -2.09 -4.04 -29.86
CA HIS A 10 -0.95 -3.59 -29.07
C HIS A 10 -1.41 -3.26 -27.65
N LEU A 11 -0.69 -3.80 -26.67
CA LEU A 11 -0.98 -3.57 -25.26
C LEU A 11 -0.60 -2.15 -24.79
N ASP A 12 0.02 -1.35 -25.64
CA ASP A 12 0.67 -0.09 -25.26
C ASP A 12 -0.28 0.89 -24.56
N GLY A 13 -1.54 0.99 -25.00
CA GLY A 13 -2.54 1.83 -24.32
C GLY A 13 -2.90 1.32 -22.93
N ALA A 14 -3.04 0.00 -22.76
CA ALA A 14 -3.34 -0.59 -21.46
C ALA A 14 -2.13 -0.55 -20.51
N LEU A 15 -0.92 -0.73 -21.04
CA LEU A 15 0.33 -0.56 -20.29
C LEU A 15 0.54 0.89 -19.86
N GLN A 16 0.20 1.86 -20.72
CA GLN A 16 0.25 3.28 -20.38
C GLN A 16 -0.76 3.61 -19.27
N ALA A 17 -2.01 3.15 -19.40
CA ALA A 17 -3.04 3.36 -18.37
C ALA A 17 -2.65 2.74 -17.01
N LEU A 18 -2.06 1.55 -17.02
CA LEU A 18 -1.55 0.91 -15.79
C LEU A 18 -0.38 1.68 -15.19
N LEU A 19 0.54 2.18 -16.03
CA LEU A 19 1.66 3.00 -15.58
C LEU A 19 1.16 4.28 -14.89
N GLU A 20 0.29 5.05 -15.54
CA GLU A 20 -0.27 6.28 -14.97
C GLU A 20 -1.02 6.04 -13.66
N ALA A 21 -1.79 4.95 -13.58
CA ALA A 21 -2.49 4.59 -12.35
C ALA A 21 -1.53 4.18 -11.23
N THR A 22 -0.39 3.55 -11.58
CA THR A 22 0.65 3.16 -10.63
C THR A 22 1.45 4.36 -10.15
N GLU A 23 1.75 5.32 -11.04
CA GLU A 23 2.39 6.59 -10.69
C GLU A 23 1.51 7.42 -9.76
N ALA A 24 0.22 7.56 -10.07
CA ALA A 24 -0.73 8.27 -9.21
C ALA A 24 -0.86 7.61 -7.82
N LEU A 25 -0.88 6.27 -7.76
CA LEU A 25 -0.88 5.55 -6.48
C LEU A 25 0.42 5.79 -5.70
N HIS A 26 1.57 5.72 -6.35
CA HIS A 26 2.86 5.99 -5.73
C HIS A 26 2.96 7.41 -5.19
N GLU A 27 2.54 8.41 -5.98
CA GLU A 27 2.41 9.80 -5.53
C GLU A 27 1.46 9.91 -4.33
N GLY A 28 0.36 9.15 -4.33
CA GLY A 28 -0.56 9.13 -3.20
C GLY A 28 0.05 8.60 -1.91
N VAL A 29 0.80 7.51 -2.01
CA VAL A 29 1.47 6.90 -0.85
C VAL A 29 2.62 7.77 -0.34
N THR A 30 3.35 8.45 -1.23
CA THR A 30 4.48 9.31 -0.85
C THR A 30 4.07 10.72 -0.41
N GLY A 31 2.99 11.26 -0.97
CA GLY A 31 2.50 12.63 -0.76
C GLY A 31 1.64 12.82 0.49
N GLY A 32 1.34 11.76 1.23
CA GLY A 32 0.56 11.84 2.48
C GLY A 32 -0.91 12.18 2.27
N ILE A 33 -1.49 11.78 1.14
CA ILE A 33 -2.93 11.96 0.87
C ILE A 33 -3.74 11.09 1.85
N GLY A 34 -4.94 11.53 2.22
CA GLY A 34 -5.80 10.82 3.17
C GLY A 34 -6.20 9.41 2.70
N GLU A 35 -6.54 8.55 3.66
CA GLU A 35 -6.88 7.12 3.44
C GLU A 35 -8.01 6.91 2.42
N SER A 36 -9.02 7.80 2.40
CA SER A 36 -10.13 7.75 1.42
C SER A 36 -9.70 7.98 -0.02
N ASP A 37 -8.63 8.75 -0.24
CA ASP A 37 -8.14 9.08 -1.58
C ASP A 37 -7.25 7.94 -2.13
N LEU A 38 -6.60 7.18 -1.23
CA LEU A 38 -5.80 6.01 -1.59
C LEU A 38 -6.67 4.86 -2.13
N ASP A 39 -7.83 4.59 -1.52
CA ASP A 39 -8.75 3.54 -1.98
C ASP A 39 -9.19 3.76 -3.45
N GLY A 40 -9.48 5.02 -3.81
CA GLY A 40 -9.82 5.39 -5.18
C GLY A 40 -8.66 5.13 -6.17
N LEU A 41 -7.43 5.44 -5.76
CA LEU A 41 -6.23 5.19 -6.55
C LEU A 41 -5.96 3.69 -6.74
N PHE A 42 -6.16 2.89 -5.68
CA PHE A 42 -6.07 1.43 -5.74
C PHE A 42 -7.09 0.83 -6.72
N GLU A 43 -8.35 1.22 -6.62
CA GLU A 43 -9.40 0.73 -7.51
C GLU A 43 -9.16 1.15 -8.97
N ARG A 44 -8.66 2.37 -9.21
CA ARG A 44 -8.25 2.81 -10.56
C ARG A 44 -7.14 1.91 -11.11
N ARG A 45 -6.10 1.64 -10.33
CA ARG A 45 -4.98 0.77 -10.74
C ARG A 45 -5.44 -0.66 -10.99
N LYS A 46 -6.32 -1.20 -10.14
CA LYS A 46 -6.91 -2.54 -10.29
C LYS A 46 -7.67 -2.69 -11.60
N ARG A 47 -8.53 -1.73 -11.95
CA ARG A 47 -9.25 -1.72 -13.24
C ARG A 47 -8.30 -1.68 -14.44
N ALA A 48 -7.25 -0.85 -14.37
CA ALA A 48 -6.25 -0.79 -15.43
C ALA A 48 -5.49 -2.13 -15.60
N PHE A 49 -5.19 -2.80 -14.48
CA PHE A 49 -4.58 -4.12 -14.50
C PHE A 49 -5.52 -5.20 -15.07
N GLU A 50 -6.80 -5.17 -14.71
CA GLU A 50 -7.81 -6.09 -15.24
C GLU A 50 -8.00 -5.92 -16.76
N ASP A 51 -8.00 -4.67 -17.25
CA ASP A 51 -8.05 -4.40 -18.69
C ASP A 51 -6.80 -4.93 -19.40
N LEU A 52 -5.61 -4.69 -18.85
CA LEU A 52 -4.36 -5.25 -19.38
C LEU A 52 -4.40 -6.78 -19.42
N ARG A 53 -4.81 -7.42 -18.31
CA ARG A 53 -4.93 -8.88 -18.20
C ARG A 53 -5.88 -9.45 -19.24
N ARG A 54 -7.04 -8.81 -19.45
CA ARG A 54 -8.01 -9.20 -20.48
C ARG A 54 -7.39 -9.13 -21.87
N ARG A 55 -6.72 -8.04 -22.22
CA ARG A 55 -6.09 -7.85 -23.55
C ARG A 55 -4.92 -8.82 -23.79
N VAL A 56 -4.18 -9.17 -22.74
CA VAL A 56 -3.17 -10.25 -22.80
C VAL A 56 -3.84 -11.59 -23.12
N GLY A 57 -4.97 -11.90 -22.47
CA GLY A 57 -5.76 -13.10 -22.76
C GLY A 57 -6.33 -13.14 -24.19
N GLU A 58 -6.55 -11.98 -24.80
CA GLU A 58 -6.94 -11.85 -26.21
C GLU A 58 -5.76 -11.98 -27.21
N GLY A 59 -4.56 -12.31 -26.73
CA GLY A 59 -3.35 -12.44 -27.55
C GLY A 59 -2.68 -11.11 -27.90
N GLY A 60 -2.95 -10.05 -27.13
CA GLY A 60 -2.27 -8.76 -27.30
C GLY A 60 -0.79 -8.86 -26.94
N GLU A 61 0.04 -8.17 -27.72
CA GLU A 61 1.49 -8.13 -27.50
C GLU A 61 1.96 -6.71 -27.14
N PRO A 62 2.98 -6.57 -26.27
CA PRO A 62 3.59 -5.27 -25.99
C PRO A 62 4.22 -4.70 -27.27
N GLY A 63 3.97 -3.43 -27.55
CA GLY A 63 4.66 -2.70 -28.59
C GLY A 63 6.08 -2.28 -28.17
N PRO A 64 6.77 -1.49 -29.01
CA PRO A 64 8.16 -1.09 -28.77
C PRO A 64 8.42 -0.41 -27.41
N GLY A 65 7.44 0.35 -26.90
CA GLY A 65 7.53 1.00 -25.58
C GLY A 65 7.04 0.15 -24.41
N GLY A 66 6.38 -0.98 -24.66
CA GLY A 66 5.71 -1.77 -23.63
C GLY A 66 6.65 -2.35 -22.59
N ARG A 67 7.85 -2.79 -22.99
CA ARG A 67 8.85 -3.33 -22.06
C ARG A 67 9.35 -2.28 -21.07
N ALA A 68 9.62 -1.06 -21.53
CA ALA A 68 10.07 0.03 -20.66
C ALA A 68 8.99 0.39 -19.61
N ARG A 69 7.72 0.44 -20.03
CA ARG A 69 6.59 0.67 -19.12
C ARG A 69 6.47 -0.44 -18.06
N LEU A 70 6.59 -1.70 -18.45
CA LEU A 70 6.56 -2.83 -17.50
C LEU A 70 7.68 -2.75 -16.46
N VAL A 71 8.89 -2.37 -16.87
CA VAL A 71 10.01 -2.16 -15.94
C VAL A 71 9.69 -1.05 -14.96
N ARG A 72 9.14 0.07 -15.44
CA ARG A 72 8.77 1.21 -14.57
C ARG A 72 7.67 0.84 -13.59
N ILE A 73 6.60 0.17 -14.05
CA ILE A 73 5.51 -0.33 -13.19
C ILE A 73 6.08 -1.22 -12.08
N ARG A 74 6.96 -2.17 -12.43
CA ARG A 74 7.58 -3.06 -11.44
C ARG A 74 8.44 -2.32 -10.41
N SER A 75 9.16 -1.27 -10.82
CA SER A 75 9.92 -0.42 -9.89
C SER A 75 8.99 0.26 -8.89
N LEU A 76 7.95 0.91 -9.39
CA LEU A 76 6.97 1.62 -8.57
C LEU A 76 6.23 0.67 -7.62
N ASP A 77 5.84 -0.52 -8.08
CA ASP A 77 5.19 -1.52 -7.24
C ASP A 77 6.07 -1.94 -6.06
N ARG A 78 7.38 -2.09 -6.31
CA ARG A 78 8.34 -2.39 -5.25
C ARG A 78 8.43 -1.24 -4.24
N GLU A 79 8.55 -0.01 -4.72
CA GLU A 79 8.62 1.19 -3.88
C GLU A 79 7.34 1.32 -3.01
N ILE A 80 6.16 1.13 -3.60
CA ILE A 80 4.86 1.13 -2.88
C ILE A 80 4.83 0.07 -1.78
N LEU A 81 5.28 -1.16 -2.08
CA LEU A 81 5.29 -2.25 -1.09
C LEU A 81 6.29 -1.99 0.05
N GLU A 82 7.46 -1.43 -0.25
CA GLU A 82 8.46 -1.06 0.74
C GLU A 82 7.93 0.04 1.68
N LEU A 83 7.28 1.07 1.13
CA LEU A 83 6.62 2.12 1.92
C LEU A 83 5.48 1.56 2.80
N GLY A 84 4.63 0.70 2.23
CA GLY A 84 3.56 0.04 2.98
C GLY A 84 4.09 -0.81 4.14
N ALA A 85 5.16 -1.57 3.92
CA ALA A 85 5.81 -2.37 4.97
C ALA A 85 6.38 -1.49 6.10
N ALA A 86 6.99 -0.36 5.75
CA ALA A 86 7.49 0.60 6.73
C ALA A 86 6.36 1.18 7.60
N LEU A 87 5.25 1.58 6.98
CA LEU A 87 4.07 2.10 7.69
C LEU A 87 3.45 1.05 8.64
N VAL A 88 3.29 -0.18 8.17
CA VAL A 88 2.78 -1.29 9.01
C VAL A 88 3.68 -1.53 10.22
N SER A 89 5.01 -1.49 10.01
CA SER A 89 5.99 -1.63 11.09
C SER A 89 5.85 -0.51 12.13
N GLN A 90 5.70 0.74 11.67
CA GLN A 90 5.50 1.91 12.53
C GLN A 90 4.21 1.78 13.37
N VAL A 91 3.09 1.44 12.74
CA VAL A 91 1.79 1.25 13.43
C VAL A 91 1.88 0.14 14.48
N ARG A 92 2.58 -0.97 14.16
CA ARG A 92 2.82 -2.06 15.11
C ARG A 92 3.63 -1.59 16.31
N GLY A 93 4.68 -0.79 16.08
CA GLY A 93 5.49 -0.19 17.14
C GLY A 93 4.67 0.73 18.05
N GLN A 94 3.82 1.58 17.47
CA GLN A 94 2.91 2.46 18.21
C GLN A 94 1.91 1.66 19.06
N ARG A 95 1.32 0.60 18.50
CA ARG A 95 0.40 -0.29 19.23
C ARG A 95 1.07 -0.97 20.42
N GLN A 96 2.29 -1.46 20.25
CA GLN A 96 3.07 -2.05 21.35
C GLN A 96 3.45 -1.03 22.42
N ALA A 97 3.81 0.20 22.03
CA ALA A 97 4.08 1.28 22.96
C ALA A 97 2.83 1.64 23.78
N LEU A 98 1.67 1.73 23.13
CA LEU A 98 0.38 1.97 23.80
C LEU A 98 0.03 0.85 24.77
N GLN A 99 0.22 -0.41 24.38
CA GLN A 99 -0.02 -1.56 25.25
C GLN A 99 0.89 -1.53 26.48
N ARG A 100 2.19 -1.29 26.32
CA ARG A 100 3.14 -1.15 27.44
C ARG A 100 2.72 -0.03 28.39
N ARG A 101 2.29 1.12 27.85
CA ARG A 101 1.82 2.25 28.65
C ARG A 101 0.55 1.92 29.44
N ARG A 102 -0.41 1.21 28.82
CA ARG A 102 -1.63 0.73 29.52
C ARG A 102 -1.29 -0.25 30.64
N SER A 103 -0.39 -1.21 30.40
CA SER A 103 0.05 -2.16 31.43
C SER A 103 0.76 -1.47 32.58
N ALA A 104 1.62 -0.48 32.32
CA ALA A 104 2.27 0.30 33.37
C ALA A 104 1.26 1.07 34.24
N VAL A 105 0.29 1.74 33.60
CA VAL A 105 -0.79 2.44 34.33
C VAL A 105 -1.59 1.46 35.19
N GLN A 106 -1.97 0.31 34.65
CA GLN A 106 -2.67 -0.73 35.41
C GLN A 106 -1.85 -1.21 36.60
N ALA A 107 -0.57 -1.54 36.40
CA ALA A 107 0.32 -1.98 37.48
C ALA A 107 0.45 -0.93 38.60
N HIS A 108 0.57 0.35 38.25
CA HIS A 108 0.60 1.44 39.23
C HIS A 108 -0.73 1.54 40.02
N THR A 109 -1.88 1.50 39.32
CA THR A 109 -3.19 1.52 40.00
C THR A 109 -3.46 0.30 40.87
N THR A 110 -2.92 -0.87 40.50
CA THR A 110 -3.02 -2.09 41.32
C THR A 110 -2.12 -1.98 42.55
N ARG A 111 -0.90 -1.43 42.40
CA ARG A 111 0.03 -1.22 43.50
C ARG A 111 -0.53 -0.27 44.56
N ASP A 112 -1.10 0.86 44.14
CA ASP A 112 -1.74 1.84 45.04
C ASP A 112 -2.94 1.27 45.82
N ARG A 113 -3.59 0.22 45.30
CA ARG A 113 -4.69 -0.49 45.98
C ARG A 113 -4.19 -1.60 46.92
N SER A 114 -3.01 -2.14 46.66
CA SER A 114 -2.42 -3.23 47.45
C SER A 114 -1.57 -2.76 48.62
N GLU A 115 -1.11 -1.50 48.63
CA GLU A 115 -0.45 -0.91 49.80
C GLU A 115 -1.51 -0.52 50.85
N PRO A 116 -1.52 -1.15 52.05
CA PRO A 116 -2.46 -0.79 53.09
C PRO A 116 -2.14 0.63 53.55
N ARG A 117 -3.10 1.55 53.37
CA ARG A 117 -3.00 2.89 53.94
C ARG A 117 -2.95 2.73 55.46
N LEU A 118 -1.76 2.86 56.04
CA LEU A 118 -1.56 2.97 57.49
C LEU A 118 -2.21 4.28 57.94
N VAL A 119 -3.52 4.23 58.18
CA VAL A 119 -4.23 5.28 58.90
C VAL A 119 -3.79 5.15 60.35
N THR A 120 -2.76 5.89 60.74
CA THR A 120 -2.43 6.10 62.15
C THR A 120 -3.58 6.88 62.78
N MET A 121 -4.58 6.17 63.33
CA MET A 121 -5.49 6.78 64.29
C MET A 121 -4.69 7.07 65.57
N LYS A 122 -4.61 8.35 65.94
CA LYS A 122 -4.12 8.76 67.26
C LYS A 122 -5.10 8.23 68.31
N ALA A 123 -4.56 7.44 69.25
CA ALA A 123 -5.23 7.05 70.49
C ALA A 123 -5.41 8.25 71.42
#